data_AF-A0A4V3XJT3-F1
#
_entry.id   AF-A0A4V3XJT3-F1
#
_cell.length_a   1.000
_cell.length_b   1.000
_cell.length_c   1.000
_cell.angle_alpha   90.00
_cell.angle_beta   90.00
_cell.angle_gamma   90.00
#
_symmetry.space_group_name_H-M   'P 1'
#
loop_
_entity.id
_entity.type
_entity.pdbx_description
1 polymer ?
#
loop_
_entity_poly.entity_id
_entity_poly.type
_entity_poly.pdbx_seq_one_letter_code
_entity_poly.pdbx_strand_id
1 'polypeptide(L)' 'MSNEKDDLISKKEGYEAMLYCLKAYWESSGSNDLTDVLSGGEYWKGSDEPADSAFWEYWTDAIKKVRNDGPMYKELK' A
#
# COMPACT_ATOMS: atom_id res chain seq x y z
N MET A 1 18.30 10.09 -10.63
CA MET A 1 17.98 10.33 -9.21
C MET A 1 16.63 10.99 -9.19
N SER A 2 15.58 10.20 -8.96
CA SER A 2 14.20 10.67 -8.93
C SER A 2 14.03 11.62 -7.74
N ASN A 3 13.26 12.70 -7.93
CA ASN A 3 13.05 13.75 -6.94
C ASN A 3 12.55 13.17 -5.60
N GLU A 4 13.37 13.22 -4.55
CA GLU A 4 13.06 12.93 -3.12
C GLU A 4 11.98 13.87 -2.52
N LYS A 5 11.25 14.63 -3.34
CA LYS A 5 10.20 15.56 -2.88
C LYS A 5 8.84 14.88 -2.67
N ASP A 6 8.70 13.62 -3.04
CA ASP A 6 7.45 12.86 -2.90
C ASP A 6 7.37 11.98 -1.63
N ASP A 7 8.43 11.94 -0.81
CA ASP A 7 8.60 10.94 0.26
C ASP A 7 7.76 11.21 1.53
N LEU A 8 7.26 12.44 1.71
CA LEU A 8 6.50 12.81 2.90
C LEU A 8 5.00 12.79 2.62
N ILE A 9 4.32 11.78 3.17
CA ILE A 9 2.86 11.68 3.17
C ILE A 9 2.28 12.15 4.51
N SER A 10 1.08 12.73 4.48
CA SER A 10 0.36 13.05 5.71
C SER A 10 -0.15 11.78 6.40
N LYS A 11 -0.45 11.84 7.71
CA LYS A 11 -1.08 10.72 8.43
C LYS A 11 -2.39 10.25 7.78
N LYS A 12 -3.15 11.21 7.23
CA LYS A 12 -4.41 10.94 6.53
C LYS A 12 -4.15 10.20 5.21
N GLU A 13 -3.24 10.72 4.40
CA GLU A 13 -2.85 10.11 3.12
C GLU A 13 -2.28 8.70 3.32
N GLY A 14 -1.44 8.50 4.34
CA GLY A 14 -0.92 7.17 4.68
C GLY A 14 -2.01 6.18 5.08
N TYR A 15 -3.01 6.62 5.86
CA TYR A 15 -4.16 5.78 6.20
C TYR A 15 -4.99 5.43 4.96
N GLU A 16 -5.25 6.41 4.09
CA GLU A 16 -6.01 6.21 2.85
C GLU A 16 -5.27 5.29 1.87
N ALA A 17 -3.95 5.43 1.77
CA ALA A 17 -3.10 4.58 0.95
C ALA A 17 -3.05 3.14 1.50
N MET A 18 -3.00 2.96 2.82
CA MET A 18 -3.08 1.63 3.44
C MET A 18 -4.35 0.88 3.00
N LEU A 19 -5.51 1.55 2.95
CA LEU A 19 -6.75 0.92 2.51
C LEU A 19 -6.70 0.47 1.04
N TYR A 20 -6.11 1.28 0.15
CA TYR A 20 -5.92 0.89 -1.25
C TYR A 20 -4.90 -0.24 -1.42
N CYS A 21 -3.80 -0.22 -0.66
CA CYS A 21 -2.78 -1.26 -0.68
C CYS A 21 -3.35 -2.62 -0.28
N LEU A 22 -4.09 -2.67 0.84
CA LEU A 22 -4.75 -3.90 1.31
C LEU A 22 -5.78 -4.41 0.29
N LYS A 23 -6.53 -3.50 -0.35
CA LYS A 23 -7.47 -3.88 -1.41
C LYS A 23 -6.75 -4.46 -2.63
N ALA A 24 -5.67 -3.82 -3.09
CA ALA A 24 -4.87 -4.30 -4.21
C ALA A 24 -4.27 -5.69 -3.93
N TYR A 25 -3.75 -5.88 -2.72
CA TYR A 25 -3.26 -7.18 -2.27
C TYR A 25 -4.36 -8.27 -2.30
N TRP A 26 -5.55 -7.96 -1.77
CA TRP A 26 -6.67 -8.90 -1.79
C TRP A 26 -7.14 -9.20 -3.22
N GLU A 27 -7.20 -8.20 -4.10
CA GLU A 27 -7.59 -8.37 -5.50
C GLU A 27 -6.56 -9.19 -6.31
N SER A 28 -5.26 -9.10 -5.97
CA SER A 28 -4.20 -9.82 -6.67
C SER A 28 -4.01 -11.26 -6.16
N SER A 29 -4.08 -11.46 -4.85
CA SER A 29 -3.83 -12.77 -4.22
C SER A 29 -5.10 -13.60 -3.99
N GLY A 30 -6.25 -12.93 -3.84
CA GLY A 30 -7.47 -13.55 -3.32
C GLY A 30 -7.39 -13.93 -1.83
N SER A 31 -6.27 -13.67 -1.15
CA SER A 31 -6.07 -14.06 0.25
C SER A 31 -6.85 -13.15 1.18
N ASN A 32 -7.59 -13.77 2.09
CA ASN A 32 -8.26 -13.12 3.22
C ASN A 32 -7.56 -13.44 4.55
N ASP A 33 -6.39 -14.09 4.51
CA ASP A 33 -5.59 -14.40 5.68
C ASP A 33 -4.70 -13.20 6.03
N LEU A 34 -4.87 -12.68 7.24
CA LEU A 34 -4.07 -11.57 7.73
C LEU A 34 -2.58 -11.93 7.81
N THR A 35 -2.24 -13.19 8.03
CA THR A 35 -0.84 -13.63 8.13
C THR A 35 -0.11 -13.56 6.79
N ASP A 36 -0.80 -13.78 5.66
CA ASP A 36 -0.23 -13.62 4.32
C ASP A 36 0.07 -12.13 4.02
N VAL A 37 -0.83 -11.24 4.43
CA VAL A 37 -0.63 -9.78 4.30
C VAL A 37 0.59 -9.32 5.10
N LEU A 38 0.70 -9.79 6.35
CA LEU A 38 1.81 -9.41 7.23
C LEU A 38 3.15 -9.93 6.69
N SER A 39 3.20 -11.20 6.26
CA SER A 39 4.45 -11.80 5.75
C SER A 39 4.92 -11.18 4.43
N GLY A 40 4.01 -10.72 3.56
CA GLY A 40 4.37 -9.99 2.34
C GLY A 40 4.89 -8.56 2.63
N GLY A 41 4.29 -7.89 3.61
CA GLY A 41 4.65 -6.51 3.99
C GLY A 41 5.84 -6.39 4.95
N GLU A 42 6.28 -7.49 5.57
CA GLU A 42 7.47 -7.54 6.41
C GLU A 42 8.74 -7.23 5.62
N TYR A 43 9.75 -6.67 6.27
CA TYR A 43 11.03 -6.37 5.62
C TYR A 43 12.03 -7.48 5.87
N TRP A 44 12.88 -7.77 4.88
CA TRP A 44 14.08 -8.55 5.14
C TRP A 44 15.02 -7.75 6.05
N LYS A 45 15.59 -8.41 7.06
CA LYS A 45 16.55 -7.76 7.97
C LYS A 45 17.77 -7.24 7.18
N GLY A 46 17.95 -5.92 7.16
CA GLY A 46 19.03 -5.27 6.41
C GLY A 46 18.66 -4.86 4.98
N SER A 47 17.38 -4.95 4.61
CA SER A 47 16.82 -4.41 3.37
C SER A 47 15.97 -3.17 3.66
N ASP A 48 15.90 -2.26 2.69
CA ASP A 48 14.98 -1.13 2.66
C ASP A 48 13.70 -1.43 1.84
N GLU A 49 13.54 -2.68 1.39
CA GLU A 49 12.39 -3.17 0.64
C GLU A 49 11.67 -4.32 1.38
N PRO A 50 10.34 -4.46 1.21
CA PRO A 50 9.56 -5.57 1.75
C PRO A 50 10.03 -6.94 1.23
N ALA A 51 9.60 -7.98 1.93
CA ALA A 51 9.94 -9.37 1.65
C ALA A 51 9.34 -9.83 0.32
N ASP A 52 8.14 -9.36 0.02
CA ASP A 52 7.52 -9.42 -1.29
C ASP A 52 7.67 -8.08 -2.01
N SER A 53 8.45 -8.06 -3.10
CA SER A 53 8.67 -6.85 -3.90
C SER A 53 7.38 -6.32 -4.53
N ALA A 54 6.38 -7.17 -4.79
CA ALA A 54 5.08 -6.72 -5.27
C ALA A 54 4.33 -5.90 -4.22
N PHE A 55 4.58 -6.14 -2.92
CA PHE A 55 3.96 -5.38 -1.84
C PHE A 55 4.38 -3.91 -1.85
N TRP A 56 5.63 -3.63 -2.25
CA TRP A 56 6.11 -2.27 -2.44
C TRP A 56 5.39 -1.55 -3.58
N GLU A 57 5.12 -2.26 -4.68
CA GLU A 57 4.34 -1.72 -5.80
C GLU A 57 2.91 -1.39 -5.38
N TYR A 58 2.25 -2.28 -4.64
CA TYR A 58 0.90 -2.01 -4.09
C TYR A 58 0.87 -0.75 -3.22
N TRP A 59 1.89 -0.56 -2.38
CA TRP A 59 2.00 0.63 -1.54
C TRP A 59 2.22 1.91 -2.34
N THR A 60 3.20 1.92 -3.25
CA THR A 60 3.54 3.12 -4.02
C THR A 60 2.42 3.53 -4.98
N ASP A 61 1.72 2.56 -5.58
CA ASP A 61 0.54 2.83 -6.40
C ASP A 61 -0.67 3.27 -5.58
N ALA A 62 -0.83 2.76 -4.36
CA ALA A 62 -1.87 3.23 -3.45
C ALA A 62 -1.71 4.72 -3.09
N ILE A 63 -0.47 5.19 -2.85
CA ILE A 63 -0.21 6.63 -2.63
C ILE A 63 -0.63 7.46 -3.85
N LYS A 64 -0.22 7.03 -5.06
CA LYS A 64 -0.62 7.71 -6.31
C LYS A 64 -2.14 7.74 -6.45
N LYS A 65 -2.81 6.65 -6.09
CA LYS A 65 -4.26 6.53 -6.17
C LYS A 65 -4.98 7.49 -5.24
N VAL A 66 -4.52 7.64 -3.99
CA VAL A 66 -5.08 8.64 -3.07
C VAL A 66 -4.94 10.05 -3.63
N ARG A 67 -3.77 10.39 -4.19
CA ARG A 67 -3.50 11.73 -4.72
C ARG A 67 -4.35 12.07 -5.94
N ASN A 68 -4.65 11.08 -6.79
CA ASN A 68 -5.39 11.27 -8.03
C ASN A 68 -6.91 11.12 -7.85
N ASP A 69 -7.34 10.10 -7.10
CA ASP A 69 -8.73 9.65 -7.04
C ASP A 69 -9.40 10.03 -5.71
N GLY A 70 -8.62 10.39 -4.69
CA GLY A 70 -9.10 10.59 -3.32
C GLY A 70 -9.28 9.27 -2.55
N PRO A 71 -9.84 9.34 -1.33
CA PRO A 71 -9.97 8.18 -0.45
C PRO A 71 -11.00 7.17 -0.96
N MET A 72 -10.91 5.95 -0.43
CA MET A 72 -11.93 4.93 -0.66
C MET A 72 -13.21 5.27 0.13
N TYR A 73 -14.31 5.47 -0.59
CA TYR A 73 -15.62 5.70 0.01
C TYR A 73 -16.43 4.41 0.09
N LYS A 74 -17.13 4.21 1.21
CA LYS A 74 -18.16 3.17 1.32
C LYS A 74 -19.48 3.78 0.86
N GLU A 75 -19.98 3.34 -0.28
CA GLU A 75 -21.32 3.69 -0.72
C GLU A 75 -22.34 2.80 0.03
N LEU A 76 -23.28 3.43 0.71
CA LEU A 76 -24.42 2.73 1.31
C LEU A 76 -25.44 2.47 0.19
N LYS A 77 -25.83 1.20 0.03
CA LYS A 77 -26.98 0.80 -0.79
C LYS A 77 -28.27 1.00 -0.02
#